data_AF-A0A9P6J7C4-F1
#
_entry.id   AF-A0A9P6J7C4-F1
#
_cell.length_a   1.000
_cell.length_b   1.000
_cell.length_c   1.000
_cell.angle_alpha   90.00
_cell.angle_beta   90.00
_cell.angle_gamma   90.00
#
_symmetry.space_group_name_H-M   'P 1'
#
loop_
_entity.id
_entity.type
_entity.pdbx_description
1 polymer ?
#
loop_
_entity_poly.entity_id
_entity_poly.type
_entity_poly.pdbx_seq_one_letter_code
_entity_poly.pdbx_strand_id
1 'polypeptide(L)'
;MNTSQAVVGVENDGTRVWKYVFCQWKDIVKSKEQMRRCFKRGEVAVNGVAAEVTRILATGDVVQINFDSLAAHESIYGREKLDVRYEDDYLAVIVKPAGKTMVAFGYMLPFSLRPTGSAEYTEGQIQSTGALETATEEQGDEDEVESFVALSNISPTPTPTPGQQHRLPCAVHLLEKASNGLVLVAKTLDMRSTLIQMHNERMIRRTFRVICHGAWAPGPSTHSDDSLDAVYPAVLDVECIGAIQVVSITPSNEATSISTLDISPHSPYMGVNVRRYFMSIQHPVVGDSGNTKPLKANRKKGLMSALVKVEFVHPRLGTPVVICLDEPAKFEQLRIREQRASLRRQENDMEELKKGGLDPISTYDRTTNQPIAYMVGEKDFFGMRFKVSPSTLIPRSSTETLVHAAIDVAQGRSVKILDVGTGCGCLLLSLLNSIPSATGVGVDISQEALEVAKVNSALHSLEHRARFQVGDLGSLETRPEFLRSFDVLVCNPPYLDSSKAAKLTKTFACTEYEPPVALFASNEGYAAYELLAASLLRDLRGQGPRYVMGKGAHIILEIGSGMGQRVRDIFKFLSFECALKDKQGSERCLVFAVTEPCADVVSK
;
A
#
# COMPACT_ATOMS: atom_id res chain seq x y z
N MET A 1 27.50 45.28 17.29
CA MET A 1 27.59 44.52 18.55
C MET A 1 26.73 45.19 19.62
N ASN A 2 25.95 44.44 20.42
CA ASN A 2 25.21 45.02 21.54
C ASN A 2 26.00 44.77 22.83
N THR A 3 26.64 45.83 23.34
CA THR A 3 27.28 45.82 24.66
C THR A 3 26.30 46.38 25.67
N SER A 4 26.05 45.64 26.74
CA SER A 4 25.25 46.09 27.88
C SER A 4 25.96 45.70 29.17
N GLN A 5 25.89 46.57 30.18
CA GLN A 5 26.53 46.35 31.47
C GLN A 5 25.61 46.78 32.61
N ALA A 6 25.73 46.11 33.75
CA ALA A 6 24.96 46.41 34.95
C ALA A 6 25.81 46.10 36.20
N VAL A 7 25.63 46.90 37.24
CA VAL A 7 26.25 46.67 38.56
C VAL A 7 25.31 45.81 39.39
N VAL A 8 25.85 44.81 40.08
CA VAL A 8 25.10 43.89 40.92
C VAL A 8 24.69 44.59 42.22
N GLY A 9 23.38 44.73 42.43
CA GLY A 9 22.78 45.24 43.67
C GLY A 9 22.75 44.20 44.79
N VAL A 10 22.46 44.64 46.01
CA VAL A 10 22.44 43.82 47.23
C VAL A 10 21.44 42.65 47.12
N GLU A 11 20.33 42.87 46.41
CA GLU A 11 19.28 41.88 46.17
C GLU A 11 19.72 40.70 45.29
N ASN A 12 20.86 40.84 44.60
CA ASN A 12 21.44 39.82 43.73
C ASN A 12 22.76 39.25 44.28
N ASP A 13 23.13 39.58 45.52
CA ASP A 13 24.28 39.01 46.21
C ASP A 13 24.17 37.49 46.35
N GLY A 14 25.24 36.76 46.06
CA GLY A 14 25.25 35.30 46.11
C GLY A 14 24.51 34.61 44.96
N THR A 15 23.96 35.37 43.99
CA THR A 15 23.32 34.78 42.81
C THR A 15 24.35 34.29 41.80
N ARG A 16 24.00 33.24 41.03
CA ARG A 16 24.84 32.78 39.92
C ARG A 16 24.72 33.74 38.75
N VAL A 17 25.86 34.06 38.12
CA VAL A 17 25.96 35.01 36.99
C VAL A 17 25.01 34.67 35.85
N TRP A 18 24.78 33.39 35.55
CA TRP A 18 23.88 32.99 34.49
C TRP A 18 22.42 33.37 34.76
N LYS A 19 22.00 33.27 36.03
CA LYS A 19 20.64 33.59 36.47
C LYS A 19 20.43 35.09 36.44
N TYR A 20 21.44 35.85 36.90
CA TYR A 20 21.45 37.31 36.81
C TYR A 20 21.37 37.78 35.36
N VAL A 21 22.26 37.28 34.47
CA VAL A 21 22.26 37.63 33.03
C VAL A 21 20.93 37.31 32.36
N PHE A 22 20.37 36.13 32.62
CA PHE A 22 19.11 35.69 32.02
C PHE A 22 17.92 36.54 32.48
N CYS A 23 17.92 37.02 33.73
CA CYS A 23 16.87 37.90 34.23
C CYS A 23 17.05 39.35 33.77
N GLN A 24 18.28 39.85 33.79
CA GLN A 24 18.60 41.26 33.53
C GLN A 24 18.49 41.63 32.04
N TRP A 25 18.88 40.72 31.14
CA TRP A 25 18.90 40.97 29.70
C TRP A 25 18.05 39.97 28.92
N LYS A 26 16.79 39.80 29.31
CA LYS A 26 15.82 38.92 28.61
C LYS A 26 15.63 39.27 27.13
N ASP A 27 15.79 40.55 26.78
CA ASP A 27 15.67 41.01 25.40
C ASP A 27 16.85 40.59 24.52
N ILE A 28 18.02 40.35 25.14
CA ILE A 28 19.25 39.92 24.46
C ILE A 28 19.34 38.39 24.46
N VAL A 29 19.06 37.76 25.61
CA VAL A 29 19.21 36.32 25.84
C VAL A 29 17.83 35.68 26.00
N LYS A 30 17.31 35.12 24.90
CA LYS A 30 15.93 34.63 24.78
C LYS A 30 15.72 33.18 25.23
N SER A 31 16.80 32.43 25.49
CA SER A 31 16.71 31.04 25.96
C SER A 31 17.91 30.63 26.82
N LYS A 32 17.72 29.62 27.68
CA LYS A 32 18.80 29.03 28.48
C LYS A 32 19.93 28.44 27.61
N GLU A 33 19.60 27.92 26.43
CA GLU A 33 20.61 27.41 25.48
C GLU A 33 21.43 28.54 24.85
N GLN A 34 20.78 29.63 24.42
CA GLN A 34 21.49 30.82 23.94
C GLN A 34 22.42 31.38 25.02
N MET A 35 21.93 31.48 26.26
CA MET A 35 22.70 31.90 27.43
C MET A 35 23.99 31.08 27.57
N ARG A 36 23.88 29.75 27.63
CA ARG A 36 25.06 28.84 27.76
C ARG A 36 26.07 29.07 26.65
N ARG A 37 25.62 29.32 25.42
CA ARG A 37 26.50 29.61 24.29
C ARG A 37 27.20 30.97 24.43
N CYS A 38 26.54 31.99 24.99
CA CYS A 38 27.18 33.28 25.26
C CYS A 38 28.37 33.12 26.21
N PHE A 39 28.20 32.37 27.31
CA PHE A 39 29.30 32.03 28.21
C PHE A 39 30.41 31.23 27.52
N LYS A 40 30.06 30.22 26.71
CA LYS A 40 31.04 29.43 25.96
C LYS A 40 31.84 30.26 24.95
N ARG A 41 31.25 31.32 24.39
CA ARG A 41 31.91 32.26 23.47
C ARG A 41 32.68 33.37 24.19
N GLY A 42 32.66 33.42 25.52
CA GLY A 42 33.31 34.49 26.30
C GLY A 42 32.60 35.85 26.19
N GLU A 43 31.33 35.87 25.81
CA GLU A 43 30.54 37.10 25.62
C GLU A 43 30.04 37.70 26.94
N VAL A 44 30.19 36.98 28.05
CA VAL A 44 29.80 37.45 29.39
C VAL A 44 31.05 37.63 30.23
N ALA A 45 31.25 38.82 30.77
CA ALA A 45 32.34 39.16 31.66
C ALA A 45 31.82 39.69 32.99
N VAL A 46 32.58 39.46 34.07
CA VAL A 46 32.34 40.06 35.38
C VAL A 46 33.65 40.72 35.84
N ASN A 47 33.59 42.02 36.11
CA ASN A 47 34.73 42.89 36.40
C ASN A 47 35.80 42.85 35.29
N GLY A 48 35.35 42.85 34.02
CA GLY A 48 36.23 42.84 32.85
C GLY A 48 36.85 41.49 32.50
N VAL A 49 36.60 40.43 33.29
CA VAL A 49 37.11 39.08 33.03
C VAL A 49 35.98 38.16 32.57
N ALA A 50 36.20 37.40 31.50
CA ALA A 50 35.24 36.40 31.02
C ALA A 50 34.80 35.47 32.16
N ALA A 51 33.50 35.33 32.35
CA ALA A 51 32.93 34.58 33.47
C ALA A 51 32.57 33.16 33.05
N GLU A 52 32.71 32.20 33.97
CA GLU A 52 32.09 30.89 33.83
C GLU A 52 30.62 30.93 34.25
N VAL A 53 29.79 30.05 33.67
CA VAL A 53 28.35 29.95 33.97
C VAL A 53 28.09 29.78 35.47
N THR A 54 29.00 29.10 36.18
CA THR A 54 28.90 28.76 37.61
C THR A 54 29.32 29.89 38.56
N ARG A 55 29.90 30.98 38.06
CA ARG A 55 30.40 32.09 38.91
C ARG A 55 29.28 32.66 39.78
N ILE A 56 29.59 32.88 41.05
CA ILE A 56 28.72 33.55 42.02
C ILE A 56 29.09 35.03 42.04
N LEU A 57 28.07 35.89 42.04
CA LEU A 57 28.22 37.35 42.05
C LEU A 57 28.24 37.89 43.48
N ALA A 58 29.02 38.94 43.69
CA ALA A 58 28.99 39.75 44.91
C ALA A 58 28.41 41.13 44.61
N THR A 59 27.84 41.77 45.64
CA THR A 59 27.39 43.16 45.56
C THR A 59 28.52 44.07 45.08
N GLY A 60 28.25 44.88 44.05
CA GLY A 60 29.23 45.77 43.43
C GLY A 60 30.00 45.17 42.26
N ASP A 61 29.85 43.86 41.96
CA ASP A 61 30.36 43.28 40.72
C ASP A 61 29.74 43.99 39.50
N VAL A 62 30.54 44.20 38.45
CA VAL A 62 30.08 44.74 37.17
C VAL A 62 29.95 43.60 36.17
N VAL A 63 28.73 43.25 35.79
CA VAL A 63 28.46 42.23 34.77
C VAL A 63 28.29 42.91 33.42
N GLN A 64 29.01 42.44 32.42
CA GLN A 64 28.94 42.92 31.03
C GLN A 64 28.58 41.77 30.10
N ILE A 65 27.65 42.02 29.18
CA ILE A 65 27.33 41.14 28.06
C ILE A 65 27.67 41.85 26.75
N ASN A 66 28.54 41.23 25.95
CA ASN A 66 28.93 41.65 24.60
C ASN A 66 28.31 40.67 23.60
N PHE A 67 27.00 40.80 23.35
CA PHE A 67 26.30 39.87 22.48
C PHE A 67 26.38 40.31 21.02
N ASP A 68 27.07 39.52 20.21
CA ASP A 68 27.07 39.68 18.76
C ASP A 68 26.08 38.70 18.12
N SER A 69 24.90 39.22 17.76
CA SER A 69 23.85 38.41 17.14
C SER A 69 24.26 37.87 15.76
N LEU A 70 25.15 38.54 15.04
CA LEU A 70 25.65 38.09 13.74
C LEU A 70 26.63 36.94 13.92
N ALA A 71 27.64 37.09 14.77
CA ALA A 71 28.59 36.02 15.09
C ALA A 71 27.89 34.80 15.71
N ALA A 72 26.87 35.02 16.55
CA ALA A 72 26.05 33.95 17.11
C ALA A 72 25.30 33.18 16.02
N HIS A 73 24.65 33.86 15.07
CA HIS A 73 23.98 33.21 13.95
C HIS A 73 24.96 32.55 12.99
N GLU A 74 26.09 33.16 12.67
CA GLU A 74 27.13 32.59 11.82
C GLU A 74 27.66 31.28 12.40
N SER A 75 27.90 31.24 13.72
CA SER A 75 28.36 30.03 14.40
C SER A 75 27.38 28.85 14.30
N ILE A 76 26.08 29.13 14.15
CA ILE A 76 24.99 28.14 14.10
C ILE A 76 24.63 27.79 12.65
N TYR A 77 24.51 28.79 11.78
CA TYR A 77 23.90 28.72 10.46
C TYR A 77 24.89 28.97 9.33
N GLY A 78 26.02 29.64 9.57
CA GLY A 78 27.02 29.97 8.54
C GLY A 78 27.88 28.80 8.09
N ARG A 79 27.84 27.66 8.79
CA ARG A 79 28.60 26.45 8.43
C ARG A 79 28.01 25.66 7.26
N GLU A 80 26.69 25.77 7.06
CA GLU A 80 25.96 25.00 6.04
C GLU A 80 25.58 25.95 4.90
N LYS A 81 26.27 25.83 3.76
CA LYS A 81 25.95 26.60 2.57
C LYS A 81 24.68 26.05 1.91
N LEU A 82 23.75 26.94 1.61
CA LEU A 82 22.55 26.61 0.85
C LEU A 82 22.89 26.44 -0.64
N ASP A 83 22.14 25.54 -1.30
CA ASP A 83 22.25 25.30 -2.74
C ASP A 83 21.49 26.40 -3.51
N VAL A 84 22.24 27.34 -4.09
CA VAL A 84 21.72 28.48 -4.86
C VAL A 84 21.61 28.07 -6.33
N ARG A 85 20.38 28.08 -6.87
CA ARG A 85 20.06 27.67 -8.25
C ARG A 85 19.99 28.83 -9.23
N TYR A 86 19.71 30.02 -8.72
CA TYR A 86 19.70 31.26 -9.47
C TYR A 86 20.05 32.40 -8.51
N GLU A 87 20.84 33.37 -8.96
CA GLU A 87 21.15 34.56 -8.20
C GLU A 87 21.54 35.70 -9.14
N ASP A 88 21.00 36.89 -8.88
CA ASP A 88 21.46 38.17 -9.43
C ASP A 88 21.54 39.23 -8.32
N ASP A 89 21.59 40.51 -8.70
CA ASP A 89 21.69 41.62 -7.76
C ASP A 89 20.39 41.88 -6.97
N TYR A 90 19.26 41.36 -7.41
CA TYR A 90 17.93 41.68 -6.86
C TYR A 90 17.27 40.49 -6.16
N LEU A 91 17.46 39.27 -6.68
CA LEU A 91 16.80 38.08 -6.18
C LEU A 91 17.67 36.82 -6.30
N ALA A 92 17.22 35.75 -5.65
CA ALA A 92 17.79 34.41 -5.78
C ALA A 92 16.72 33.33 -5.71
N VAL A 93 16.99 32.16 -6.28
CA VAL A 93 16.19 30.94 -6.08
C VAL A 93 17.09 29.90 -5.42
N ILE A 94 16.69 29.43 -4.25
CA ILE A 94 17.54 28.62 -3.37
C ILE A 94 16.80 27.35 -2.95
N VAL A 95 17.50 26.22 -2.85
CA VAL A 95 16.92 24.98 -2.34
C VAL A 95 16.90 25.01 -0.82
N LYS A 96 15.69 24.97 -0.25
CA LYS A 96 15.49 24.74 1.19
C LYS A 96 15.61 23.24 1.49
N PRO A 97 16.53 22.82 2.38
CA PRO A 97 16.60 21.44 2.82
C PRO A 97 15.39 21.05 3.68
N ALA A 98 15.01 19.77 3.62
CA ALA A 98 14.00 19.20 4.52
C ALA A 98 14.52 19.22 5.98
N GLY A 99 13.60 19.36 6.94
CA GLY A 99 13.90 19.39 8.37
C GLY A 99 14.19 20.79 8.93
N LYS A 100 14.55 21.77 8.10
CA LYS A 100 14.73 23.17 8.52
C LYS A 100 13.41 23.93 8.49
N THR A 101 13.16 24.76 9.51
CA THR A 101 12.03 25.72 9.52
C THR A 101 12.35 26.91 8.62
N MET A 102 11.33 27.66 8.19
CA MET A 102 11.55 28.88 7.39
C MET A 102 12.32 29.96 8.17
N VAL A 103 12.18 29.99 9.50
CA VAL A 103 12.95 30.88 10.37
C VAL A 103 14.44 30.51 10.34
N ALA A 104 14.77 29.23 10.54
CA ALA A 104 16.16 28.76 10.48
C ALA A 104 16.76 28.97 9.08
N PHE A 105 15.99 28.68 8.03
CA PHE A 105 16.38 28.94 6.65
C PHE A 105 16.68 30.43 6.41
N GLY A 106 15.83 31.33 6.91
CA GLY A 106 16.03 32.78 6.82
C GLY A 106 17.37 33.24 7.41
N TYR A 107 17.78 32.68 8.56
CA TYR A 107 19.09 32.98 9.15
C TYR A 107 20.27 32.44 8.34
N MET A 108 20.08 31.45 7.47
CA MET A 108 21.14 30.89 6.62
C MET A 108 21.37 31.73 5.35
N LEU A 109 20.38 32.50 4.89
CA LEU A 109 20.42 33.23 3.62
C LEU A 109 21.61 34.21 3.50
N PRO A 110 21.92 35.06 4.51
CA PRO A 110 23.01 36.03 4.39
C PRO A 110 24.38 35.38 4.24
N PHE A 111 24.54 34.13 4.69
CA PHE A 111 25.81 33.39 4.62
C PHE A 111 25.98 32.61 3.32
N SER A 112 24.91 32.46 2.54
CA SER A 112 24.91 31.68 1.28
C SER A 112 24.81 32.53 0.02
N LEU A 113 24.39 33.79 0.15
CA LEU A 113 24.22 34.71 -0.98
C LEU A 113 25.40 35.67 -1.12
N ARG A 114 25.69 36.09 -2.36
CA ARG A 114 26.74 37.06 -2.64
C ARG A 114 26.35 38.45 -2.14
N PRO A 115 27.30 39.21 -1.54
CA PRO A 115 27.06 40.61 -1.20
C PRO A 115 26.69 41.39 -2.47
N THR A 116 25.54 42.07 -2.45
CA THR A 116 25.17 43.05 -3.47
C THR A 116 25.94 44.34 -3.23
N GLY A 117 26.47 44.93 -4.30
CA GLY A 117 27.39 46.08 -4.25
C GLY A 117 26.99 47.18 -3.25
N SER A 118 27.97 47.59 -2.43
CA SER A 118 28.06 48.83 -1.65
C SER A 118 26.74 49.62 -1.46
N ALA A 119 25.89 49.15 -0.56
CA ALA A 119 25.06 50.03 0.25
C ALA A 119 25.42 49.70 1.70
N GLU A 120 25.88 50.71 2.42
CA GLU A 120 26.30 50.63 3.82
C GLU A 120 25.31 49.77 4.61
N TYR A 121 25.80 48.67 5.19
CA TYR A 121 25.20 48.11 6.39
C TYR A 121 25.29 49.21 7.46
N THR A 122 24.27 50.06 7.54
CA THR A 122 24.23 51.09 8.57
C THR A 122 23.96 50.39 9.90
N GLU A 123 25.02 50.27 10.71
CA GLU A 123 24.90 50.06 12.14
C GLU A 123 23.95 51.13 12.71
N GLY A 124 22.81 50.73 13.26
CA GLY A 124 21.91 51.72 13.83
C GLY A 124 20.57 51.21 14.33
N GLN A 125 20.48 51.07 15.66
CA GLN A 125 19.27 51.16 16.48
C GLN A 125 18.34 49.93 16.53
N ILE A 126 18.72 49.00 17.40
CA ILE A 126 17.78 48.21 18.19
C ILE A 126 17.29 49.13 19.31
N GLN A 127 16.14 49.78 19.12
CA GLN A 127 15.36 50.28 20.26
C GLN A 127 14.35 49.21 20.65
N SER A 128 14.45 48.78 21.90
CA SER A 128 13.48 47.92 22.56
C SER A 128 12.15 48.66 22.69
N THR A 129 11.11 48.16 22.04
CA THR A 129 9.73 48.39 22.49
C THR A 129 9.12 47.04 22.77
N GLY A 130 8.90 46.78 24.06
CA GLY A 130 8.47 45.49 24.58
C GLY A 130 7.04 45.12 24.20
N ALA A 131 6.80 43.82 24.14
CA ALA A 131 5.53 43.20 24.46
C ALA A 131 5.84 41.81 25.04
N LEU A 132 5.40 41.61 26.29
CA LEU A 132 5.47 40.36 27.05
C LEU A 132 4.73 39.25 26.30
N GLU A 133 5.36 38.08 26.16
CA GLU A 133 4.66 36.80 26.34
C GLU A 133 5.57 35.84 27.12
N THR A 134 5.05 35.37 28.24
CA THR A 134 5.66 34.49 29.23
C THR A 134 5.75 33.06 28.71
N ALA A 135 6.97 32.53 28.59
CA ALA A 135 7.19 31.09 28.41
C ALA A 135 7.35 30.42 29.79
N THR A 136 6.37 29.60 30.17
CA THR A 136 6.52 28.60 31.24
C THR A 136 7.24 27.37 30.69
N GLU A 137 8.24 26.91 31.42
CA GLU A 137 8.96 25.67 31.17
C GLU A 137 8.14 24.48 31.67
N GLU A 138 7.92 23.45 30.84
CA GLU A 138 7.77 22.08 31.31
C GLU A 138 8.53 21.10 30.40
N GLN A 139 9.25 20.19 31.06
CA GLN A 139 9.86 19.00 30.47
C GLN A 139 8.77 17.92 30.33
N GLY A 140 8.68 17.29 29.17
CA GLY A 140 7.88 16.09 28.97
C GLY A 140 7.89 15.69 27.49
N ASP A 141 8.31 14.46 27.21
CA ASP A 141 7.95 13.77 25.97
C ASP A 141 6.43 13.73 25.86
N GLU A 142 5.84 14.25 24.78
CA GLU A 142 4.58 13.75 24.20
C GLU A 142 4.23 14.48 22.89
N ASP A 143 3.50 13.75 22.07
CA ASP A 143 2.96 14.12 20.77
C ASP A 143 2.06 15.36 20.78
N GLU A 144 1.95 15.97 19.59
CA GLU A 144 0.81 16.74 19.06
C GLU A 144 -0.14 17.44 20.05
N VAL A 145 0.02 18.76 20.16
CA VAL A 145 -1.14 19.68 20.19
C VAL A 145 -0.82 20.88 19.30
N GLU A 146 -1.21 20.79 18.02
CA GLU A 146 -1.41 21.98 17.18
C GLU A 146 -2.53 22.81 17.83
N SER A 147 -2.20 23.99 18.35
CA SER A 147 -3.17 24.95 18.86
C SER A 147 -4.01 25.52 17.71
N PHE A 148 -5.06 24.78 17.39
CA PHE A 148 -6.20 25.17 16.57
C PHE A 148 -7.17 26.00 17.41
N VAL A 149 -7.00 27.33 17.45
CA VAL A 149 -8.13 28.28 17.56
C VAL A 149 -7.75 29.59 16.87
N ALA A 150 -8.58 29.99 15.90
CA ALA A 150 -8.61 31.30 15.20
C ALA A 150 -7.52 31.59 14.14
N LEU A 151 -7.58 30.90 12.99
CA LEU A 151 -7.01 31.41 11.71
C LEU A 151 -8.05 31.53 10.59
N SER A 152 -9.34 31.49 10.92
CA SER A 152 -10.43 31.78 9.98
C SER A 152 -10.62 33.29 9.70
N ASN A 153 -9.76 34.17 10.24
CA ASN A 153 -9.79 35.63 10.03
C ASN A 153 -8.40 36.21 9.76
N ILE A 154 -7.58 35.59 8.90
CA ILE A 154 -6.46 36.33 8.28
C ILE A 154 -7.04 37.09 7.07
N SER A 155 -7.41 38.35 7.33
CA SER A 155 -7.43 39.40 6.30
C SER A 155 -6.10 39.38 5.52
N PRO A 156 -6.08 39.64 4.20
CA PRO A 156 -4.84 39.60 3.43
C PRO A 156 -3.87 40.64 4.02
N THR A 157 -2.67 40.19 4.36
CA THR A 157 -1.59 40.86 5.14
C THR A 157 -1.70 40.80 6.66
N PRO A 158 -0.66 40.32 7.37
CA PRO A 158 -0.29 41.01 8.60
C PRO A 158 0.28 42.36 8.16
N THR A 159 -0.48 43.44 8.36
CA THR A 159 0.11 44.77 8.44
C THR A 159 1.25 44.67 9.47
N PRO A 160 2.50 45.00 9.13
CA PRO A 160 3.61 44.81 10.05
C PRO A 160 3.35 45.67 11.30
N THR A 161 3.43 45.04 12.47
CA THR A 161 3.45 45.75 13.75
C THR A 161 4.60 46.76 13.68
N PRO A 162 4.37 48.04 14.03
CA PRO A 162 5.43 49.06 14.04
C PRO A 162 6.60 48.56 14.89
N GLY A 163 7.78 48.34 14.28
CA GLY A 163 9.01 47.91 14.98
C GLY A 163 9.68 46.62 14.48
N GLN A 164 9.05 45.79 13.64
CA GLN A 164 9.75 44.66 13.02
C GLN A 164 10.61 45.09 11.82
N GLN A 165 11.89 45.41 12.05
CA GLN A 165 12.85 45.61 10.96
C GLN A 165 12.96 44.34 10.09
N HIS A 166 12.72 44.52 8.80
CA HIS A 166 12.74 43.47 7.81
C HIS A 166 14.19 43.05 7.47
N ARG A 167 14.58 41.82 7.82
CA ARG A 167 15.91 41.29 7.47
C ARG A 167 15.94 40.89 5.99
N LEU A 168 16.87 41.47 5.24
CA LEU A 168 17.26 41.01 3.91
C LEU A 168 18.52 40.16 4.00
N PRO A 169 18.74 39.23 3.05
CA PRO A 169 17.77 38.67 2.09
C PRO A 169 16.62 37.88 2.76
N CYS A 170 15.44 37.81 2.11
CA CYS A 170 14.24 37.16 2.69
C CYS A 170 13.43 36.32 1.69
N ALA A 171 12.78 35.26 2.18
CA ALA A 171 11.93 34.38 1.37
C ALA A 171 10.58 35.05 1.01
N VAL A 172 10.15 34.85 -0.25
CA VAL A 172 8.89 35.40 -0.80
C VAL A 172 7.69 34.48 -0.49
N HIS A 173 7.93 33.17 -0.42
CA HIS A 173 6.91 32.17 -0.11
C HIS A 173 7.44 31.15 0.89
N LEU A 174 6.52 30.45 1.55
CA LEU A 174 6.85 29.50 2.62
C LEU A 174 6.84 28.06 2.10
N LEU A 175 7.67 27.22 2.74
CA LEU A 175 7.66 25.77 2.62
C LEU A 175 7.57 25.15 4.01
N GLU A 176 6.89 24.02 4.11
CA GLU A 176 6.79 23.28 5.36
C GLU A 176 8.16 22.76 5.82
N LYS A 177 8.34 22.58 7.14
CA LYS A 177 9.59 22.06 7.72
C LYS A 177 10.01 20.75 7.06
N ALA A 178 9.07 19.82 6.88
CA ALA A 178 9.30 18.50 6.29
C ALA A 178 9.52 18.52 4.76
N SER A 179 9.14 19.62 4.10
CA SER A 179 9.26 19.77 2.65
C SER A 179 10.66 20.25 2.25
N ASN A 180 11.19 19.64 1.20
CA ASN A 180 12.35 20.14 0.45
C ASN A 180 11.82 20.94 -0.76
N GLY A 181 12.52 21.99 -1.18
CA GLY A 181 12.28 22.55 -2.51
C GLY A 181 12.82 23.94 -2.73
N LEU A 182 12.56 24.45 -3.94
CA LEU A 182 12.96 25.78 -4.36
C LEU A 182 12.24 26.87 -3.55
N VAL A 183 12.97 27.90 -3.13
CA VAL A 183 12.44 29.09 -2.46
C VAL A 183 12.94 30.33 -3.18
N LEU A 184 12.01 31.17 -3.62
CA LEU A 184 12.31 32.48 -4.17
C LEU A 184 12.65 33.46 -3.03
N VAL A 185 13.77 34.16 -3.17
CA VAL A 185 14.35 35.03 -2.16
C VAL A 185 14.60 36.42 -2.76
N ALA A 186 14.13 37.47 -2.08
CA ALA A 186 14.43 38.85 -2.43
C ALA A 186 15.69 39.32 -1.70
N LYS A 187 16.60 39.97 -2.42
CA LYS A 187 17.85 40.54 -1.90
C LYS A 187 17.73 42.03 -1.57
N THR A 188 16.74 42.74 -2.15
CA THR A 188 16.46 44.15 -1.90
C THR A 188 15.01 44.38 -1.42
N LEU A 189 14.75 45.52 -0.77
CA LEU A 189 13.42 45.85 -0.24
C LEU A 189 12.39 46.07 -1.37
N ASP A 190 12.78 46.78 -2.42
CA ASP A 190 11.95 47.01 -3.61
C ASP A 190 11.56 45.70 -4.30
N MET A 191 12.54 44.81 -4.49
CA MET A 191 12.29 43.50 -5.10
C MET A 191 11.38 42.64 -4.22
N ARG A 192 11.52 42.71 -2.89
CA ARG A 192 10.64 41.98 -1.98
C ARG A 192 9.18 42.36 -2.17
N SER A 193 8.86 43.66 -2.15
CA SER A 193 7.49 44.14 -2.31
C SER A 193 6.89 43.66 -3.64
N THR A 194 7.67 43.78 -4.71
CA THR A 194 7.28 43.35 -6.05
C THR A 194 7.02 41.85 -6.14
N LEU A 195 7.92 41.02 -5.61
CA LEU A 195 7.76 39.56 -5.66
C LEU A 195 6.61 39.05 -4.78
N ILE A 196 6.33 39.69 -3.64
CA ILE A 196 5.16 39.36 -2.80
C ILE A 196 3.87 39.69 -3.55
N GLN A 197 3.80 40.84 -4.22
CA GLN A 197 2.64 41.19 -5.04
C GLN A 197 2.44 40.17 -6.17
N MET A 198 3.50 39.85 -6.91
CA MET A 198 3.45 38.82 -7.95
C MET A 198 3.03 37.44 -7.43
N HIS A 199 3.47 37.08 -6.23
CA HIS A 199 3.05 35.84 -5.58
C HIS A 199 1.54 35.84 -5.34
N ASN A 200 1.01 36.92 -4.76
CA ASN A 200 -0.42 37.05 -4.45
C ASN A 200 -1.29 37.14 -5.72
N GLU A 201 -0.80 37.76 -6.78
CA GLU A 201 -1.47 37.90 -8.07
C GLU A 201 -1.27 36.69 -9.00
N ARG A 202 -0.76 35.56 -8.48
CA ARG A 202 -0.58 34.28 -9.21
C ARG A 202 0.37 34.38 -10.42
N MET A 203 1.23 35.40 -10.47
CA MET A 203 2.26 35.57 -11.52
C MET A 203 3.50 34.69 -11.31
N ILE A 204 3.63 34.07 -10.13
CA ILE A 204 4.68 33.09 -9.82
C ILE A 204 4.06 31.71 -9.81
N ARG A 205 4.35 30.91 -10.84
CA ARG A 205 3.91 29.51 -10.92
C ARG A 205 4.86 28.62 -10.13
N ARG A 206 4.28 27.75 -9.31
CA ARG A 206 4.99 26.78 -8.48
C ARG A 206 4.50 25.39 -8.87
N THR A 207 5.40 24.44 -9.05
CA THR A 207 5.04 23.04 -9.29
C THR A 207 5.61 22.16 -8.19
N PHE A 208 4.72 21.53 -7.43
CA PHE A 208 5.07 20.55 -6.42
C PHE A 208 4.98 19.16 -7.02
N ARG A 209 6.00 18.34 -6.77
CA ARG A 209 5.92 16.90 -6.99
C ARG A 209 5.43 16.24 -5.71
N VAL A 210 4.34 15.48 -5.82
CA VAL A 210 3.74 14.76 -4.70
C VAL A 210 3.53 13.29 -5.03
N ILE A 211 3.64 12.42 -4.03
CA ILE A 211 3.17 11.04 -4.12
C ILE A 211 1.93 10.90 -3.24
N CYS A 212 0.82 10.47 -3.81
CA CYS A 212 -0.43 10.22 -3.10
C CYS A 212 -0.90 8.76 -3.22
N HIS A 213 -1.76 8.34 -2.30
CA HIS A 213 -2.42 7.03 -2.33
C HIS A 213 -3.44 6.97 -3.48
N GLY A 214 -3.64 5.78 -4.03
CA GLY A 214 -4.61 5.50 -5.10
C GLY A 214 -4.08 5.82 -6.51
N ALA A 215 -4.74 5.24 -7.51
CA ALA A 215 -4.50 5.52 -8.92
C ALA A 215 -5.23 6.82 -9.26
N TRP A 216 -4.49 7.80 -9.78
CA TRP A 216 -5.07 9.04 -10.22
C TRP A 216 -5.67 8.85 -11.60
N ALA A 217 -7.00 8.89 -11.69
CA ALA A 217 -7.72 8.98 -12.94
C ALA A 217 -8.32 10.38 -13.06
N PRO A 218 -8.16 11.07 -14.20
CA PRO A 218 -8.94 12.28 -14.45
C PRO A 218 -10.41 11.87 -14.57
N GLY A 219 -11.19 12.04 -13.50
CA GLY A 219 -12.64 11.90 -13.54
C GLY A 219 -13.31 13.17 -14.09
N PRO A 220 -14.51 13.08 -14.69
CA PRO A 220 -15.36 14.26 -14.84
C PRO A 220 -15.59 14.84 -13.43
N SER A 221 -15.51 16.15 -13.30
CA SER A 221 -15.81 16.87 -12.06
C SER A 221 -17.27 16.65 -11.66
N THR A 222 -17.55 15.57 -10.93
CA THR A 222 -18.84 15.31 -10.30
C THR A 222 -18.56 14.85 -8.88
N HIS A 223 -18.65 15.78 -7.93
CA HIS A 223 -18.84 15.42 -6.54
C HIS A 223 -20.35 15.42 -6.30
N SER A 224 -20.93 14.23 -6.12
CA SER A 224 -22.22 14.08 -5.46
C SER A 224 -22.03 14.45 -4.00
N ASP A 225 -22.69 15.53 -3.61
CA ASP A 225 -22.97 15.91 -2.24
C ASP A 225 -23.84 14.79 -1.64
N ASP A 226 -23.29 13.99 -0.72
CA ASP A 226 -24.06 13.36 0.37
C ASP A 226 -23.15 12.53 1.30
N SER A 227 -23.28 12.84 2.59
CA SER A 227 -22.74 12.14 3.77
C SER A 227 -21.23 12.26 4.07
N LEU A 228 -20.85 13.36 4.72
CA LEU A 228 -19.72 13.39 5.64
C LEU A 228 -20.19 13.94 6.98
N ASP A 229 -20.61 13.02 7.86
CA ASP A 229 -20.87 13.31 9.25
C ASP A 229 -19.57 13.68 9.98
N ALA A 230 -19.63 14.87 10.59
CA ALA A 230 -18.93 15.34 11.79
C ALA A 230 -17.38 15.30 11.86
N VAL A 231 -16.83 16.48 12.25
CA VAL A 231 -15.46 16.79 12.70
C VAL A 231 -14.47 17.27 11.62
N TYR A 232 -14.84 18.26 10.80
CA TYR A 232 -13.84 19.18 10.22
C TYR A 232 -14.42 20.60 10.14
N PRO A 233 -13.85 21.61 10.83
CA PRO A 233 -14.40 22.96 10.79
C PRO A 233 -14.06 23.66 9.47
N ALA A 234 -15.12 24.12 8.81
CA ALA A 234 -15.26 25.31 7.96
C ALA A 234 -14.27 25.52 6.77
N VAL A 235 -14.85 25.41 5.57
CA VAL A 235 -14.39 25.91 4.26
C VAL A 235 -13.13 25.23 3.70
N LEU A 236 -13.33 24.06 3.06
CA LEU A 236 -12.40 23.58 2.04
C LEU A 236 -12.57 24.47 0.81
N ASP A 237 -11.68 25.43 0.58
CA ASP A 237 -11.58 26.11 -0.72
C ASP A 237 -11.24 25.05 -1.78
N VAL A 238 -12.26 24.60 -2.51
CA VAL A 238 -12.19 23.61 -3.59
C VAL A 238 -11.26 24.09 -4.72
N GLU A 239 -10.90 25.37 -4.75
CA GLU A 239 -9.98 25.98 -5.72
C GLU A 239 -8.51 26.08 -5.23
N CYS A 240 -8.03 25.26 -4.31
CA CYS A 240 -6.62 25.41 -3.87
C CYS A 240 -5.58 24.92 -4.92
N ILE A 241 -5.99 24.10 -5.90
CA ILE A 241 -5.12 23.58 -6.96
C ILE A 241 -5.55 24.12 -8.33
N GLY A 242 -4.61 24.73 -9.06
CA GLY A 242 -4.84 25.25 -10.41
C GLY A 242 -4.56 24.26 -11.54
N ALA A 243 -3.64 23.31 -11.34
CA ALA A 243 -3.36 22.25 -12.31
C ALA A 243 -2.81 20.99 -11.65
N ILE A 244 -3.11 19.83 -12.24
CA ILE A 244 -2.60 18.51 -11.83
C ILE A 244 -2.17 17.76 -13.09
N GLN A 245 -0.95 17.25 -13.10
CA GLN A 245 -0.40 16.38 -14.13
C GLN A 245 0.04 15.06 -13.51
N VAL A 246 -0.37 13.95 -14.10
CA VAL A 246 0.08 12.62 -13.68
C VAL A 246 1.48 12.37 -14.24
N VAL A 247 2.44 12.09 -13.36
CA VAL A 247 3.81 11.71 -13.73
C VAL A 247 3.92 10.21 -13.90
N SER A 248 3.40 9.45 -12.94
CA SER A 248 3.39 7.98 -12.99
C SER A 248 2.39 7.39 -12.01
N ILE A 249 1.87 6.20 -12.31
CA ILE A 249 1.09 5.38 -11.37
C ILE A 249 1.91 4.13 -11.08
N THR A 250 2.12 3.81 -9.81
CA THR A 250 2.90 2.65 -9.36
C THR A 250 2.01 1.70 -8.56
N PRO A 251 1.96 0.40 -8.87
CA PRO A 251 1.26 -0.59 -8.05
C PRO A 251 1.76 -0.59 -6.61
N SER A 252 0.85 -0.72 -5.64
CA SER A 252 1.18 -0.75 -4.21
C SER A 252 0.35 -1.81 -3.51
N ASN A 253 0.98 -2.55 -2.59
CA ASN A 253 0.27 -3.59 -1.83
C ASN A 253 -0.68 -3.00 -0.79
N GLU A 254 -0.34 -1.84 -0.22
CA GLU A 254 -1.11 -1.22 0.86
C GLU A 254 -2.18 -0.26 0.35
N ALA A 255 -1.93 0.40 -0.77
CA ALA A 255 -2.81 1.42 -1.33
C ALA A 255 -3.48 0.99 -2.65
N THR A 256 -3.31 -0.27 -3.09
CA THR A 256 -3.60 -0.78 -4.44
C THR A 256 -2.67 -0.16 -5.50
N SER A 257 -2.51 1.16 -5.46
CA SER A 257 -1.55 1.93 -6.25
C SER A 257 -1.20 3.24 -5.53
N ILE A 258 -0.13 3.86 -5.97
CA ILE A 258 0.25 5.23 -5.61
C ILE A 258 0.44 6.03 -6.89
N SER A 259 0.13 7.32 -6.84
CA SER A 259 0.29 8.23 -7.98
C SER A 259 1.33 9.28 -7.66
N THR A 260 2.28 9.47 -8.57
CA THR A 260 3.19 10.62 -8.56
C THR A 260 2.58 11.69 -9.44
N LEU A 261 2.38 12.88 -8.88
CA LEU A 261 1.72 14.00 -9.53
C LEU A 261 2.60 15.24 -9.48
N ASP A 262 2.57 16.02 -10.54
CA ASP A 262 3.02 17.40 -10.55
C ASP A 262 1.78 18.30 -10.40
N ILE A 263 1.73 19.07 -9.32
CA ILE A 263 0.61 19.94 -8.99
C ILE A 263 1.03 21.39 -8.94
N SER A 264 0.16 22.29 -9.39
CA SER A 264 0.36 23.74 -9.29
C SER A 264 -0.71 24.36 -8.39
N PRO A 265 -0.43 24.54 -7.09
CA PRO A 265 -1.37 25.18 -6.19
C PRO A 265 -1.54 26.66 -6.52
N HIS A 266 -2.75 27.19 -6.36
CA HIS A 266 -2.96 28.63 -6.43
C HIS A 266 -2.17 29.29 -5.29
N SER A 267 -1.50 30.40 -5.59
CA SER A 267 -0.95 31.26 -4.54
C SER A 267 -2.08 32.11 -3.94
N PRO A 268 -2.06 32.40 -2.63
CA PRO A 268 -0.97 32.17 -1.66
C PRO A 268 -1.11 30.87 -0.84
N TYR A 269 -1.91 29.88 -1.28
CA TYR A 269 -2.17 28.68 -0.48
C TYR A 269 -0.88 27.95 -0.06
N MET A 270 -0.92 27.42 1.18
CA MET A 270 0.20 26.74 1.82
C MET A 270 0.15 25.22 1.60
N GLY A 271 1.26 24.54 1.89
CA GLY A 271 1.37 23.07 1.76
C GLY A 271 0.31 22.29 2.56
N VAL A 272 -0.16 22.83 3.68
CA VAL A 272 -1.21 22.20 4.49
C VAL A 272 -2.56 22.18 3.76
N ASN A 273 -2.88 23.22 2.98
CA ASN A 273 -4.12 23.28 2.21
C ASN A 273 -4.15 22.19 1.14
N VAL A 274 -3.03 22.00 0.44
CA VAL A 274 -2.85 20.92 -0.54
C VAL A 274 -3.08 19.56 0.12
N ARG A 275 -2.47 19.32 1.28
CA ARG A 275 -2.62 18.05 1.99
C ARG A 275 -4.06 17.78 2.44
N ARG A 276 -4.77 18.79 2.92
CA ARG A 276 -6.21 18.70 3.27
C ARG A 276 -7.06 18.39 2.05
N TYR A 277 -6.81 19.04 0.91
CA TYR A 277 -7.49 18.74 -0.35
C TYR A 277 -7.32 17.26 -0.76
N PHE A 278 -6.08 16.77 -0.76
CA PHE A 278 -5.80 15.37 -1.08
C PHE A 278 -6.43 14.38 -0.07
N MET A 279 -6.58 14.76 1.21
CA MET A 279 -7.35 13.95 2.18
C MET A 279 -8.83 13.90 1.78
N SER A 280 -9.45 15.05 1.49
CA SER A 280 -10.90 15.13 1.27
C SER A 280 -11.35 14.37 0.03
N ILE A 281 -10.50 14.27 -1.00
CA ILE A 281 -10.78 13.47 -2.21
C ILE A 281 -10.28 12.02 -2.11
N GLN A 282 -9.96 11.54 -0.92
CA GLN A 282 -9.51 10.17 -0.66
C GLN A 282 -8.22 9.76 -1.41
N HIS A 283 -7.38 10.73 -1.77
CA HIS A 283 -6.05 10.50 -2.33
C HIS A 283 -4.95 11.04 -1.39
N PRO A 284 -4.80 10.52 -0.17
CA PRO A 284 -3.87 11.11 0.79
C PRO A 284 -2.45 11.29 0.26
N VAL A 285 -1.80 12.43 0.52
CA VAL A 285 -0.35 12.55 0.29
C VAL A 285 0.38 11.57 1.23
N VAL A 286 1.37 10.85 0.71
CA VAL A 286 2.17 9.90 1.49
C VAL A 286 3.07 10.68 2.47
N GLY A 287 2.88 10.43 3.77
CA GLY A 287 3.60 11.09 4.84
C GLY A 287 3.12 10.64 6.22
N ASP A 288 3.71 11.23 7.26
CA ASP A 288 3.50 10.81 8.67
C ASP A 288 3.09 12.04 9.50
N SER A 289 1.84 12.47 9.33
CA SER A 289 1.23 13.66 9.95
C SER A 289 -0.30 13.60 9.84
N GLY A 290 -1.04 14.36 10.66
CA GLY A 290 -2.51 14.33 10.70
C GLY A 290 -3.25 14.59 9.38
N ASN A 291 -2.62 15.23 8.39
CA ASN A 291 -3.18 15.44 7.04
C ASN A 291 -2.44 14.64 5.97
N THR A 292 -1.96 13.43 6.31
CA THR A 292 -1.28 12.52 5.38
C THR A 292 -1.53 11.08 5.80
N LYS A 293 -1.21 10.12 4.93
CA LYS A 293 -1.28 8.70 5.29
C LYS A 293 0.07 8.01 5.05
N PRO A 294 0.65 7.33 6.04
CA PRO A 294 1.93 6.65 5.86
C PRO A 294 1.74 5.33 5.08
N LEU A 295 2.78 4.93 4.37
CA LEU A 295 2.98 3.55 3.90
C LEU A 295 3.99 2.87 4.83
N LYS A 296 3.94 1.54 5.02
CA LYS A 296 4.96 0.85 5.86
C LYS A 296 6.38 1.13 5.34
N ALA A 297 6.55 1.19 4.03
CA ALA A 297 7.81 1.54 3.36
C ALA A 297 8.30 2.97 3.66
N ASN A 298 7.40 3.87 4.04
CA ASN A 298 7.64 5.30 4.21
C ASN A 298 7.78 5.75 5.68
N ARG A 299 7.50 4.87 6.66
CA ARG A 299 7.63 5.22 8.09
C ARG A 299 9.02 5.82 8.36
N LYS A 300 9.07 7.05 8.88
CA LYS A 300 10.29 7.86 9.14
C LYS A 300 11.02 8.46 7.92
N LYS A 301 10.46 8.40 6.71
CA LYS A 301 11.02 9.06 5.49
C LYS A 301 10.43 10.46 5.24
N GLY A 302 9.48 10.85 6.08
CA GLY A 302 8.80 12.15 6.04
C GLY A 302 7.86 12.31 4.85
N LEU A 303 7.46 13.54 4.59
CA LEU A 303 6.48 13.90 3.57
C LEU A 303 7.00 13.65 2.13
N MET A 304 6.20 13.00 1.29
CA MET A 304 6.43 12.87 -0.17
C MET A 304 5.83 14.07 -0.91
N SER A 305 6.34 15.26 -0.60
CA SER A 305 6.03 16.51 -1.30
C SER A 305 7.31 17.35 -1.42
N ALA A 306 7.55 17.90 -2.61
CA ALA A 306 8.68 18.79 -2.85
C ALA A 306 8.34 19.85 -3.91
N LEU A 307 8.77 21.10 -3.69
CA LEU A 307 8.64 22.16 -4.69
C LEU A 307 9.78 22.03 -5.71
N VAL A 308 9.46 21.45 -6.87
CA VAL A 308 10.43 21.05 -7.90
C VAL A 308 10.56 22.06 -9.04
N LYS A 309 9.64 23.02 -9.16
CA LYS A 309 9.69 24.06 -10.20
C LYS A 309 9.17 25.40 -9.71
N VAL A 310 9.86 26.48 -10.06
CA VAL A 310 9.40 27.86 -9.90
C VAL A 310 9.58 28.59 -11.23
N GLU A 311 8.52 29.24 -11.69
CA GLU A 311 8.47 29.98 -12.96
C GLU A 311 7.86 31.36 -12.76
N PHE A 312 8.51 32.40 -13.28
CA PHE A 312 8.04 33.77 -13.24
C PHE A 312 8.75 34.62 -14.30
N VAL A 313 8.26 35.82 -14.55
CA VAL A 313 8.98 36.83 -15.35
C VAL A 313 9.76 37.73 -14.40
N HIS A 314 11.07 37.89 -14.63
CA HIS A 314 11.91 38.71 -13.77
C HIS A 314 11.39 40.17 -13.75
N PRO A 315 11.11 40.78 -12.59
CA PRO A 315 10.42 42.08 -12.55
C PRO A 315 11.23 43.24 -13.11
N ARG A 316 12.55 43.23 -12.90
CA ARG A 316 13.47 44.24 -13.44
C ARG A 316 13.91 43.97 -14.89
N LEU A 317 14.24 42.73 -15.22
CA LEU A 317 14.84 42.36 -16.50
C LEU A 317 13.81 42.02 -17.58
N GLY A 318 12.55 41.72 -17.21
CA GLY A 318 11.51 41.28 -18.14
C GLY A 318 11.72 39.89 -18.74
N THR A 319 12.80 39.20 -18.36
CA THR A 319 13.15 37.88 -18.89
C THR A 319 12.41 36.75 -18.15
N PRO A 320 11.92 35.72 -18.84
CA PRO A 320 11.38 34.52 -18.18
C PRO A 320 12.46 33.81 -17.35
N VAL A 321 12.12 33.44 -16.13
CA VAL A 321 12.95 32.65 -15.22
C VAL A 321 12.22 31.34 -14.91
N VAL A 322 12.85 30.22 -15.23
CA VAL A 322 12.34 28.87 -14.98
C VAL A 322 13.43 28.06 -14.30
N ILE A 323 13.22 27.73 -13.03
CA ILE A 323 14.16 26.94 -12.23
C ILE A 323 13.52 25.61 -11.88
N CYS A 324 14.23 24.53 -12.17
CA CYS A 324 13.82 23.15 -11.86
C CYS A 324 14.77 22.52 -10.84
N LEU A 325 14.24 21.59 -10.06
CA LEU A 325 14.96 20.74 -9.13
C LEU A 325 14.64 19.29 -9.47
N ASP A 326 15.66 18.44 -9.44
CA ASP A 326 15.47 17.00 -9.59
C ASP A 326 14.56 16.45 -8.48
N GLU A 327 13.81 15.40 -8.80
CA GLU A 327 12.97 14.74 -7.81
C GLU A 327 13.85 14.21 -6.66
N PRO A 328 13.46 14.41 -5.39
CA PRO A 328 14.20 13.84 -4.28
C PRO A 328 14.27 12.31 -4.37
N ALA A 329 15.48 11.74 -4.25
CA ALA A 329 15.72 10.29 -4.40
C ALA A 329 14.80 9.38 -3.56
N LYS A 330 14.29 9.87 -2.43
CA LYS A 330 13.34 9.13 -1.58
C LYS A 330 12.01 8.80 -2.28
N PHE A 331 11.62 9.56 -3.31
CA PHE A 331 10.39 9.34 -4.09
C PHE A 331 10.55 8.11 -4.99
N GLU A 332 11.63 8.07 -5.76
CA GLU A 332 11.98 6.93 -6.60
C GLU A 332 12.17 5.66 -5.78
N GLN A 333 12.91 5.74 -4.67
CA GLN A 333 13.12 4.61 -3.76
C GLN A 333 11.80 4.03 -3.23
N LEU A 334 10.81 4.88 -2.94
CA LEU A 334 9.48 4.45 -2.53
C LEU A 334 8.78 3.70 -3.67
N ARG A 335 8.76 4.27 -4.89
CA ARG A 335 8.13 3.64 -6.06
C ARG A 335 8.73 2.27 -6.38
N ILE A 336 10.07 2.17 -6.44
CA ILE A 336 10.78 0.91 -6.70
C ILE A 336 10.40 -0.16 -5.67
N ARG A 337 10.30 0.23 -4.40
CA ARG A 337 9.95 -0.69 -3.32
C ARG A 337 8.52 -1.20 -3.43
N GLU A 338 7.56 -0.30 -3.66
CA GLU A 338 6.14 -0.67 -3.82
C GLU A 338 5.93 -1.57 -5.05
N GLN A 339 6.58 -1.23 -6.17
CA GLN A 339 6.54 -2.03 -7.39
C GLN A 339 7.09 -3.45 -7.17
N ARG A 340 8.27 -3.59 -6.53
CA ARG A 340 8.84 -4.90 -6.21
C ARG A 340 7.95 -5.70 -5.26
N ALA A 341 7.35 -5.05 -4.27
CA ALA A 341 6.45 -5.70 -3.34
C ALA A 341 5.18 -6.21 -4.04
N SER A 342 4.65 -5.44 -4.99
CA SER A 342 3.51 -5.83 -5.82
C SER A 342 3.83 -7.01 -6.75
N LEU A 343 4.98 -6.97 -7.44
CA LEU A 343 5.41 -8.07 -8.31
C LEU A 343 5.59 -9.38 -7.53
N ARG A 344 6.25 -9.34 -6.37
CA ARG A 344 6.41 -10.53 -5.51
C ARG A 344 5.09 -11.12 -5.06
N ARG A 345 4.11 -10.27 -4.76
CA ARG A 345 2.76 -10.73 -4.41
C ARG A 345 2.12 -11.44 -5.59
N GLN A 346 2.18 -10.84 -6.78
CA GLN A 346 1.66 -11.46 -8.01
C GLN A 346 2.34 -12.81 -8.28
N GLU A 347 3.66 -12.90 -8.14
CA GLU A 347 4.38 -14.17 -8.30
C GLU A 347 3.91 -15.24 -7.30
N ASN A 348 3.77 -14.87 -6.03
CA ASN A 348 3.27 -15.78 -4.99
C ASN A 348 1.82 -16.22 -5.24
N ASP A 349 0.95 -15.29 -5.64
CA ASP A 349 -0.44 -15.56 -5.97
C ASP A 349 -0.51 -16.52 -7.17
N MET A 350 0.34 -16.31 -8.20
CA MET A 350 0.47 -17.20 -9.36
C MET A 350 0.98 -18.60 -8.99
N GLU A 351 1.88 -18.71 -8.01
CA GLU A 351 2.38 -19.99 -7.52
C GLU A 351 1.31 -20.74 -6.71
N GLU A 352 0.54 -20.03 -5.88
CA GLU A 352 -0.62 -20.60 -5.17
C GLU A 352 -1.69 -21.11 -6.17
N LEU A 353 -1.95 -20.40 -7.28
CA LEU A 353 -2.86 -20.86 -8.35
C LEU A 353 -2.40 -22.19 -8.96
N LYS A 354 -1.12 -22.29 -9.33
CA LYS A 354 -0.55 -23.52 -9.89
C LYS A 354 -0.67 -24.70 -8.93
N LYS A 355 -0.39 -24.48 -7.64
CA LYS A 355 -0.57 -25.51 -6.60
C LYS A 355 -2.02 -25.98 -6.52
N GLY A 356 -2.97 -25.04 -6.65
CA GLY A 356 -4.41 -25.32 -6.70
C GLY A 356 -4.91 -25.92 -8.02
N GLY A 357 -4.06 -26.14 -9.03
CA GLY A 357 -4.49 -26.65 -10.35
C GLY A 357 -5.26 -25.63 -11.19
N LEU A 358 -5.16 -24.34 -10.87
CA LEU A 358 -5.82 -23.25 -11.59
C LEU A 358 -4.89 -22.68 -12.66
N ASP A 359 -5.35 -22.63 -13.92
CA ASP A 359 -4.60 -22.04 -15.02
C ASP A 359 -4.66 -20.49 -14.95
N PRO A 360 -3.52 -19.79 -14.77
CA PRO A 360 -3.54 -18.43 -14.24
C PRO A 360 -3.57 -17.30 -15.28
N ILE A 361 -3.51 -17.56 -16.59
CA ILE A 361 -3.20 -16.52 -17.59
C ILE A 361 -4.37 -16.10 -18.51
N SER A 362 -5.48 -16.86 -18.59
CA SER A 362 -6.53 -16.57 -19.60
C SER A 362 -7.98 -16.84 -19.17
N THR A 363 -8.27 -16.83 -17.86
CA THR A 363 -9.51 -17.47 -17.36
C THR A 363 -10.56 -16.49 -16.83
N TYR A 364 -10.26 -15.20 -16.67
CA TYR A 364 -11.19 -14.25 -16.04
C TYR A 364 -11.05 -12.81 -16.59
N ASP A 365 -12.16 -12.07 -16.54
CA ASP A 365 -12.20 -10.64 -16.82
C ASP A 365 -11.59 -9.87 -15.64
N ARG A 366 -10.62 -9.00 -15.90
CA ARG A 366 -9.89 -8.25 -14.85
C ARG A 366 -10.69 -7.10 -14.25
N THR A 367 -11.78 -6.69 -14.87
CA THR A 367 -12.67 -5.62 -14.40
C THR A 367 -13.74 -6.16 -13.46
N THR A 368 -14.32 -7.33 -13.78
CA THR A 368 -15.40 -7.95 -12.99
C THR A 368 -14.92 -9.11 -12.09
N ASN A 369 -13.70 -9.60 -12.31
CA ASN A 369 -13.16 -10.84 -11.75
C ASN A 369 -13.97 -12.11 -12.12
N GLN A 370 -14.89 -12.02 -13.08
CA GLN A 370 -15.72 -13.14 -13.49
C GLN A 370 -14.94 -14.09 -14.41
N PRO A 371 -15.05 -15.43 -14.23
CA PRO A 371 -14.47 -16.39 -15.17
C PRO A 371 -15.04 -16.25 -16.59
N ILE A 372 -14.16 -16.16 -17.60
CA ILE A 372 -14.53 -16.06 -19.02
C ILE A 372 -15.39 -17.26 -19.44
N ALA A 373 -15.09 -18.46 -18.93
CA ALA A 373 -15.87 -19.66 -19.26
C ALA A 373 -17.35 -19.52 -18.84
N TYR A 374 -17.66 -18.81 -17.75
CA TYR A 374 -19.04 -18.52 -17.38
C TYR A 374 -19.66 -17.37 -18.18
N MET A 375 -18.86 -16.40 -18.63
CA MET A 375 -19.34 -15.35 -19.53
C MET A 375 -19.72 -15.91 -20.90
N VAL A 376 -18.94 -16.85 -21.43
CA VAL A 376 -19.21 -17.53 -22.71
C VAL A 376 -20.19 -18.69 -22.52
N GLY A 377 -20.26 -19.26 -21.32
CA GLY A 377 -21.12 -20.40 -20.96
C GLY A 377 -20.59 -21.76 -21.43
N GLU A 378 -19.32 -21.84 -21.86
CA GLU A 378 -18.69 -23.08 -22.33
C GLU A 378 -17.18 -23.14 -22.05
N LYS A 379 -16.66 -24.37 -22.02
CA LYS A 379 -15.24 -24.69 -21.78
C LYS A 379 -14.83 -25.92 -22.59
N ASP A 380 -13.67 -25.83 -23.23
CA ASP A 380 -13.03 -27.00 -23.85
C ASP A 380 -12.31 -27.85 -22.81
N PHE A 381 -12.47 -29.17 -22.92
CA PHE A 381 -11.83 -30.19 -22.08
C PHE A 381 -11.63 -31.46 -22.91
N PHE A 382 -10.41 -32.00 -22.94
CA PHE A 382 -10.08 -33.26 -23.62
C PHE A 382 -10.55 -33.33 -25.10
N GLY A 383 -10.42 -32.21 -25.84
CA GLY A 383 -10.83 -32.12 -27.25
C GLY A 383 -12.34 -32.02 -27.48
N MET A 384 -13.14 -31.91 -26.42
CA MET A 384 -14.59 -31.74 -26.46
C MET A 384 -14.98 -30.41 -25.82
N ARG A 385 -16.11 -29.85 -26.23
CA ARG A 385 -16.64 -28.59 -25.70
C ARG A 385 -17.83 -28.83 -24.79
N PHE A 386 -17.78 -28.31 -23.57
CA PHE A 386 -18.82 -28.50 -22.56
C PHE A 386 -19.48 -27.18 -22.21
N LYS A 387 -20.80 -27.16 -22.09
CA LYS A 387 -21.53 -26.11 -21.38
C LYS A 387 -21.17 -26.15 -19.90
N VAL A 388 -20.97 -24.96 -19.34
CA VAL A 388 -20.65 -24.76 -17.92
C VAL A 388 -21.54 -23.66 -17.35
N SER A 389 -21.82 -23.75 -16.06
CA SER A 389 -22.56 -22.72 -15.33
C SER A 389 -21.97 -22.57 -13.91
N PRO A 390 -22.32 -21.50 -13.17
CA PRO A 390 -21.95 -21.35 -11.76
C PRO A 390 -22.39 -22.51 -10.84
N SER A 391 -23.22 -23.44 -11.34
CA SER A 391 -23.60 -24.67 -10.63
C SER A 391 -22.58 -25.80 -10.76
N THR A 392 -21.55 -25.66 -11.59
CA THR A 392 -20.55 -26.71 -11.88
C THR A 392 -19.14 -26.17 -11.77
N LEU A 393 -18.16 -27.00 -11.38
CA LEU A 393 -16.75 -26.63 -11.52
C LEU A 393 -16.38 -26.48 -13.00
N ILE A 394 -15.70 -25.40 -13.37
CA ILE A 394 -15.17 -25.24 -14.74
C ILE A 394 -14.08 -26.31 -14.95
N PRO A 395 -14.20 -27.17 -15.98
CA PRO A 395 -13.21 -28.21 -16.28
C PRO A 395 -11.78 -27.69 -16.30
N ARG A 396 -10.89 -28.39 -15.59
CA ARG A 396 -9.47 -28.04 -15.46
C ARG A 396 -8.61 -28.89 -16.37
N SER A 397 -7.55 -28.31 -16.91
CA SER A 397 -6.58 -29.05 -17.75
C SER A 397 -5.85 -30.14 -16.97
N SER A 398 -5.66 -29.96 -15.65
CA SER A 398 -5.10 -30.97 -14.75
C SER A 398 -5.98 -32.23 -14.66
N THR A 399 -7.29 -32.08 -14.74
CA THR A 399 -8.29 -33.16 -14.67
C THR A 399 -8.24 -34.09 -15.89
N GLU A 400 -7.67 -33.65 -17.03
CA GLU A 400 -7.43 -34.52 -18.20
C GLU A 400 -6.56 -35.74 -17.86
N THR A 401 -5.72 -35.64 -16.82
CA THR A 401 -4.87 -36.74 -16.34
C THR A 401 -5.70 -37.97 -15.95
N LEU A 402 -6.90 -37.78 -15.38
CA LEU A 402 -7.80 -38.87 -15.00
C LEU A 402 -8.37 -39.57 -16.23
N VAL A 403 -8.65 -38.82 -17.30
CA VAL A 403 -9.16 -39.37 -18.56
C VAL A 403 -8.11 -40.28 -19.19
N HIS A 404 -6.85 -39.82 -19.25
CA HIS A 404 -5.73 -40.63 -19.71
C HIS A 404 -5.58 -41.92 -18.89
N ALA A 405 -5.56 -41.82 -17.55
CA ALA A 405 -5.44 -42.98 -16.67
C ALA A 405 -6.55 -44.01 -16.90
N ALA A 406 -7.80 -43.56 -17.05
CA ALA A 406 -8.94 -44.43 -17.25
C ALA A 406 -8.93 -45.12 -18.63
N ILE A 407 -8.47 -44.44 -19.68
CA ILE A 407 -8.27 -45.04 -21.01
C ILE A 407 -7.20 -46.14 -20.93
N ASP A 408 -6.07 -45.86 -20.28
CA ASP A 408 -4.96 -46.81 -20.14
C ASP A 408 -5.39 -48.08 -19.39
N VAL A 409 -6.17 -47.92 -18.31
CA VAL A 409 -6.75 -49.03 -17.54
C VAL A 409 -7.82 -49.80 -18.31
N ALA A 410 -8.60 -49.12 -19.15
CA ALA A 410 -9.61 -49.78 -19.96
C ALA A 410 -8.97 -50.68 -21.04
N GLN A 411 -7.78 -50.37 -21.55
CA GLN A 411 -7.07 -51.18 -22.55
C GLN A 411 -7.94 -51.56 -23.77
N GLY A 412 -8.88 -50.68 -24.16
CA GLY A 412 -9.82 -50.92 -25.26
C GLY A 412 -10.94 -51.94 -24.97
N ARG A 413 -11.08 -52.43 -23.73
CA ARG A 413 -12.18 -53.31 -23.33
C ARG A 413 -13.49 -52.53 -23.16
N SER A 414 -14.61 -53.24 -23.25
CA SER A 414 -15.90 -52.70 -22.84
C SER A 414 -15.91 -52.51 -21.32
N VAL A 415 -16.15 -51.28 -20.86
CA VAL A 415 -16.14 -50.92 -19.42
C VAL A 415 -17.41 -50.20 -19.00
N LYS A 416 -17.84 -50.43 -17.76
CA LYS A 416 -18.82 -49.61 -17.06
C LYS A 416 -18.11 -48.60 -16.18
N ILE A 417 -18.39 -47.31 -16.39
CA ILE A 417 -17.72 -46.20 -15.71
C ILE A 417 -18.66 -45.54 -14.70
N LEU A 418 -18.16 -45.30 -13.49
CA LEU A 418 -18.80 -44.46 -12.48
C LEU A 418 -18.00 -43.17 -12.32
N ASP A 419 -18.64 -42.02 -12.52
CA ASP A 419 -18.05 -40.70 -12.30
C ASP A 419 -18.70 -40.05 -11.08
N VAL A 420 -17.96 -39.91 -9.98
CA VAL A 420 -18.47 -39.40 -8.70
C VAL A 420 -18.06 -37.94 -8.52
N GLY A 421 -19.05 -37.05 -8.37
CA GLY A 421 -18.86 -35.61 -8.49
C GLY A 421 -18.78 -35.18 -9.95
N THR A 422 -19.67 -35.70 -10.80
CA THR A 422 -19.57 -35.58 -12.26
C THR A 422 -19.64 -34.13 -12.76
N GLY A 423 -20.22 -33.21 -11.97
CA GLY A 423 -20.31 -31.79 -12.32
C GLY A 423 -21.01 -31.58 -13.65
N CYS A 424 -20.35 -30.91 -14.59
CA CYS A 424 -20.84 -30.73 -15.96
C CYS A 424 -20.73 -31.99 -16.86
N GLY A 425 -20.29 -33.13 -16.31
CA GLY A 425 -20.16 -34.41 -17.01
C GLY A 425 -18.85 -34.58 -17.78
N CYS A 426 -17.88 -33.68 -17.62
CA CYS A 426 -16.69 -33.62 -18.49
C CYS A 426 -15.83 -34.90 -18.44
N LEU A 427 -15.66 -35.53 -17.27
CA LEU A 427 -14.91 -36.78 -17.14
C LEU A 427 -15.64 -37.94 -17.82
N LEU A 428 -16.87 -38.24 -17.39
CA LEU A 428 -17.66 -39.34 -17.95
C LEU A 428 -17.81 -39.23 -19.47
N LEU A 429 -18.24 -38.07 -19.96
CA LEU A 429 -18.56 -37.91 -21.39
C LEU A 429 -17.30 -37.98 -22.26
N SER A 430 -16.16 -37.45 -21.79
CA SER A 430 -14.88 -37.60 -22.49
C SER A 430 -14.43 -39.05 -22.58
N LEU A 431 -14.66 -39.83 -21.52
CA LEU A 431 -14.37 -41.26 -21.52
C LEU A 431 -15.28 -42.06 -22.45
N LEU A 432 -16.58 -41.78 -22.46
CA LEU A 432 -17.52 -42.42 -23.38
C LEU A 432 -17.26 -42.07 -24.85
N ASN A 433 -16.77 -40.86 -25.12
CA ASN A 433 -16.32 -40.46 -26.45
C ASN A 433 -15.05 -41.22 -26.87
N SER A 434 -14.09 -41.36 -25.94
CA SER A 434 -12.79 -42.00 -26.21
C SER A 434 -12.86 -43.52 -26.24
N ILE A 435 -13.84 -44.13 -25.54
CA ILE A 435 -14.05 -45.58 -25.44
C ILE A 435 -15.46 -45.89 -25.99
N PRO A 436 -15.60 -46.17 -27.31
CA PRO A 436 -16.91 -46.34 -27.94
C PRO A 436 -17.80 -47.45 -27.34
N SER A 437 -17.18 -48.49 -26.77
CA SER A 437 -17.89 -49.59 -26.11
C SER A 437 -18.26 -49.32 -24.66
N ALA A 438 -17.81 -48.21 -24.06
CA ALA A 438 -18.11 -47.91 -22.67
C ALA A 438 -19.55 -47.43 -22.47
N THR A 439 -20.07 -47.70 -21.28
CA THR A 439 -21.28 -47.07 -20.73
C THR A 439 -20.96 -46.52 -19.36
N GLY A 440 -21.73 -45.58 -18.84
CA GLY A 440 -21.46 -45.10 -17.50
C GLY A 440 -22.51 -44.24 -16.88
N VAL A 441 -22.28 -43.93 -15.61
CA VAL A 441 -23.17 -43.14 -14.79
C VAL A 441 -22.41 -42.05 -14.08
N GLY A 442 -22.89 -40.82 -14.24
CA GLY A 442 -22.44 -39.65 -13.52
C GLY A 442 -23.30 -39.41 -12.29
N VAL A 443 -22.65 -39.15 -11.17
CA VAL A 443 -23.27 -38.92 -9.87
C VAL A 443 -22.83 -37.57 -9.37
N ASP A 444 -23.78 -36.76 -8.91
CA ASP A 444 -23.48 -35.48 -8.26
C ASP A 444 -24.47 -35.22 -7.12
N ILE A 445 -24.05 -34.42 -6.13
CA ILE A 445 -24.93 -33.98 -5.06
C ILE A 445 -25.87 -32.85 -5.52
N SER A 446 -25.46 -32.07 -6.53
CA SER A 446 -26.26 -30.98 -7.09
C SER A 446 -27.11 -31.46 -8.26
N GLN A 447 -28.42 -31.25 -8.16
CA GLN A 447 -29.34 -31.49 -9.28
C GLN A 447 -29.03 -30.55 -10.45
N GLU A 448 -28.67 -29.30 -10.17
CA GLU A 448 -28.34 -28.28 -11.17
C GLU A 448 -27.11 -28.67 -11.99
N ALA A 449 -26.08 -29.22 -11.34
CA ALA A 449 -24.91 -29.76 -12.04
C ALA A 449 -25.30 -30.89 -13.01
N LEU A 450 -26.16 -31.82 -12.57
CA LEU A 450 -26.64 -32.92 -13.42
C LEU A 450 -27.47 -32.45 -14.62
N GLU A 451 -28.23 -31.35 -14.50
CA GLU A 451 -28.92 -30.77 -15.65
C GLU A 451 -27.92 -30.25 -16.70
N VAL A 452 -26.82 -29.63 -16.27
CA VAL A 452 -25.72 -29.24 -17.17
C VAL A 452 -25.08 -30.49 -17.82
N ALA A 453 -24.85 -31.55 -17.06
CA ALA A 453 -24.30 -32.80 -17.57
C ALA A 453 -25.21 -33.48 -18.60
N LYS A 454 -26.53 -33.46 -18.40
CA LYS A 454 -27.52 -33.96 -19.38
C LYS A 454 -27.49 -33.16 -20.67
N VAL A 455 -27.43 -31.82 -20.58
CA VAL A 455 -27.29 -30.94 -21.75
C VAL A 455 -26.02 -31.28 -22.52
N ASN A 456 -24.90 -31.47 -21.83
CA ASN A 456 -23.64 -31.87 -22.46
C ASN A 456 -23.69 -33.26 -23.08
N SER A 457 -24.37 -34.20 -22.45
CA SER A 457 -24.56 -35.56 -22.99
C SER A 457 -25.34 -35.54 -24.30
N ALA A 458 -26.42 -34.76 -24.37
CA ALA A 458 -27.18 -34.55 -25.61
C ALA A 458 -26.35 -33.82 -26.67
N LEU A 459 -25.61 -32.78 -26.29
CA LEU A 459 -24.71 -32.02 -27.19
C LEU A 459 -23.72 -32.92 -27.91
N HIS A 460 -23.23 -33.96 -27.24
CA HIS A 460 -22.26 -34.93 -27.79
C HIS A 460 -22.90 -36.25 -28.25
N SER A 461 -24.24 -36.35 -28.29
CA SER A 461 -24.98 -37.57 -28.69
C SER A 461 -24.64 -38.82 -27.84
N LEU A 462 -24.39 -38.64 -26.54
CA LEU A 462 -23.99 -39.68 -25.59
C LEU A 462 -25.09 -40.12 -24.62
N GLU A 463 -26.30 -39.55 -24.74
CA GLU A 463 -27.44 -39.78 -23.85
C GLU A 463 -27.92 -41.24 -23.76
N HIS A 464 -27.62 -42.05 -24.78
CA HIS A 464 -27.91 -43.48 -24.78
C HIS A 464 -26.88 -44.32 -23.99
N ARG A 465 -25.70 -43.77 -23.70
CA ARG A 465 -24.59 -44.44 -22.98
C ARG A 465 -24.28 -43.83 -21.62
N ALA A 466 -24.75 -42.61 -21.35
CA ALA A 466 -24.59 -41.91 -20.09
C ALA A 466 -25.92 -41.84 -19.33
N ARG A 467 -25.89 -42.11 -18.02
CA ARG A 467 -26.99 -41.80 -17.11
C ARG A 467 -26.51 -40.87 -16.01
N PHE A 468 -27.43 -40.10 -15.44
CA PHE A 468 -27.13 -39.11 -14.40
C PHE A 468 -28.06 -39.29 -13.21
N GLN A 469 -27.51 -39.29 -12.00
CA GLN A 469 -28.26 -39.56 -10.78
C GLN A 469 -27.78 -38.70 -9.62
N VAL A 470 -28.71 -38.07 -8.91
CA VAL A 470 -28.39 -37.37 -7.66
C VAL A 470 -27.92 -38.37 -6.62
N GLY A 471 -26.81 -38.06 -5.95
CA GLY A 471 -26.39 -38.75 -4.76
C GLY A 471 -25.03 -38.27 -4.24
N ASP A 472 -24.77 -38.61 -2.98
CA ASP A 472 -23.57 -38.19 -2.24
C ASP A 472 -22.44 -39.23 -2.32
N LEU A 473 -21.19 -38.76 -2.15
CA LEU A 473 -19.95 -39.54 -2.05
C LEU A 473 -20.02 -40.58 -0.93
N GLY A 474 -20.70 -40.26 0.17
CA GLY A 474 -20.79 -41.10 1.36
C GLY A 474 -21.83 -42.23 1.28
N SER A 475 -22.54 -42.40 0.17
CA SER A 475 -23.67 -43.36 0.07
C SER A 475 -23.76 -44.03 -1.31
N LEU A 476 -22.63 -44.48 -1.86
CA LEU A 476 -22.61 -45.21 -3.13
C LEU A 476 -23.34 -46.57 -3.03
N GLU A 477 -23.36 -47.19 -1.84
CA GLU A 477 -23.90 -48.53 -1.61
C GLU A 477 -25.43 -48.63 -1.58
N THR A 478 -26.15 -47.53 -1.34
CA THR A 478 -27.61 -47.53 -1.11
C THR A 478 -28.45 -47.45 -2.38
N ARG A 479 -27.87 -47.80 -3.54
CA ARG A 479 -28.34 -47.32 -4.85
C ARG A 479 -29.07 -48.36 -5.72
N PRO A 480 -29.86 -47.92 -6.72
CA PRO A 480 -30.64 -48.79 -7.60
C PRO A 480 -29.77 -49.79 -8.38
N GLU A 481 -30.39 -50.85 -8.91
CA GLU A 481 -29.67 -51.96 -9.56
C GLU A 481 -28.78 -51.56 -10.74
N PHE A 482 -29.11 -50.48 -11.45
CA PHE A 482 -28.33 -49.98 -12.59
C PHE A 482 -27.02 -49.27 -12.17
N LEU A 483 -26.80 -49.06 -10.87
CA LEU A 483 -25.57 -48.51 -10.28
C LEU A 483 -24.71 -49.59 -9.62
N ARG A 484 -24.51 -50.71 -10.33
CA ARG A 484 -23.74 -51.85 -9.80
C ARG A 484 -22.78 -52.42 -10.83
N SER A 485 -21.71 -53.02 -10.33
CA SER A 485 -20.67 -53.71 -11.12
C SER A 485 -19.96 -52.79 -12.12
N PHE A 486 -19.39 -51.69 -11.63
CA PHE A 486 -18.52 -50.81 -12.42
C PHE A 486 -17.08 -51.35 -12.48
N ASP A 487 -16.44 -51.09 -13.62
CA ASP A 487 -15.07 -51.48 -13.95
C ASP A 487 -14.06 -50.36 -13.62
N VAL A 488 -14.52 -49.11 -13.69
CA VAL A 488 -13.69 -47.92 -13.48
C VAL A 488 -14.51 -46.89 -12.71
N LEU A 489 -13.96 -46.39 -11.62
CA LEU A 489 -14.46 -45.21 -10.91
C LEU A 489 -13.47 -44.06 -11.14
N VAL A 490 -13.99 -42.93 -11.62
CA VAL A 490 -13.25 -41.66 -11.67
C VAL A 490 -13.87 -40.67 -10.69
N CYS A 491 -13.05 -39.87 -10.02
CA CYS A 491 -13.54 -38.85 -9.10
C CYS A 491 -12.55 -37.69 -9.03
N ASN A 492 -13.05 -36.48 -9.25
CA ASN A 492 -12.38 -35.23 -8.89
C ASN A 492 -13.12 -34.61 -7.69
N PRO A 493 -12.80 -35.02 -6.45
CA PRO A 493 -13.50 -34.55 -5.26
C PRO A 493 -13.07 -33.12 -4.89
N PRO A 494 -13.88 -32.38 -4.11
CA PRO A 494 -13.41 -31.13 -3.51
C PRO A 494 -12.26 -31.40 -2.55
N TYR A 495 -11.16 -30.65 -2.67
CA TYR A 495 -9.95 -30.85 -1.87
C TYR A 495 -9.31 -29.57 -1.34
N LEU A 496 -9.90 -28.40 -1.60
CA LEU A 496 -9.42 -27.16 -1.00
C LEU A 496 -9.87 -27.09 0.46
N ASP A 497 -8.95 -26.73 1.34
CA ASP A 497 -9.22 -26.61 2.77
C ASP A 497 -10.20 -25.46 3.05
N SER A 498 -11.38 -25.81 3.58
CA SER A 498 -12.44 -24.83 3.87
C SER A 498 -12.02 -23.77 4.89
N SER A 499 -11.05 -24.05 5.78
CA SER A 499 -10.51 -23.04 6.71
C SER A 499 -9.74 -21.92 6.00
N LYS A 500 -9.31 -22.17 4.76
CA LYS A 500 -8.57 -21.20 3.92
C LYS A 500 -9.47 -20.51 2.90
N ALA A 501 -10.78 -20.78 2.89
CA ALA A 501 -11.72 -20.22 1.91
C ALA A 501 -11.60 -18.69 1.85
N ALA A 502 -11.75 -17.97 2.96
CA ALA A 502 -11.67 -16.50 2.96
C ALA A 502 -10.32 -15.95 2.43
N LYS A 503 -9.21 -16.65 2.68
CA LYS A 503 -7.90 -16.28 2.14
C LYS A 503 -7.87 -16.54 0.63
N LEU A 504 -8.26 -17.73 0.20
CA LEU A 504 -8.26 -18.14 -1.21
C LEU A 504 -9.20 -17.29 -2.06
N THR A 505 -10.39 -16.97 -1.54
CA THR A 505 -11.35 -16.06 -2.16
C THR A 505 -10.78 -14.65 -2.30
N LYS A 506 -10.13 -14.13 -1.25
CA LYS A 506 -9.49 -12.80 -1.28
C LYS A 506 -8.28 -12.74 -2.21
N THR A 507 -7.53 -13.83 -2.32
CA THR A 507 -6.42 -13.95 -3.27
C THR A 507 -6.92 -14.19 -4.69
N PHE A 508 -8.04 -14.89 -4.85
CA PHE A 508 -8.59 -15.37 -6.13
C PHE A 508 -10.10 -15.15 -6.19
N ALA A 509 -10.51 -13.92 -6.50
CA ALA A 509 -11.93 -13.56 -6.64
C ALA A 509 -12.69 -14.42 -7.67
N CYS A 510 -12.00 -15.03 -8.64
CA CYS A 510 -12.64 -15.95 -9.60
C CYS A 510 -13.26 -17.19 -8.92
N THR A 511 -12.75 -17.62 -7.76
CA THR A 511 -13.30 -18.73 -6.97
C THR A 511 -14.64 -18.39 -6.32
N GLU A 512 -15.01 -17.10 -6.21
CA GLU A 512 -16.35 -16.67 -5.75
C GLU A 512 -17.46 -17.10 -6.69
N TYR A 513 -17.14 -17.28 -7.97
CA TYR A 513 -18.11 -17.62 -9.01
C TYR A 513 -18.32 -19.13 -9.16
N GLU A 514 -17.47 -19.95 -8.55
CA GLU A 514 -17.57 -21.40 -8.60
C GLU A 514 -18.27 -21.94 -7.35
N PRO A 515 -19.03 -23.04 -7.46
CA PRO A 515 -19.84 -23.52 -6.35
C PRO A 515 -18.94 -24.01 -5.21
N PRO A 516 -19.07 -23.48 -3.97
CA PRO A 516 -18.17 -23.84 -2.86
C PRO A 516 -18.12 -25.35 -2.56
N VAL A 517 -19.22 -26.06 -2.77
CA VAL A 517 -19.34 -27.51 -2.58
C VAL A 517 -18.43 -28.32 -3.52
N ALA A 518 -18.06 -27.77 -4.68
CA ALA A 518 -17.16 -28.41 -5.63
C ALA A 518 -15.68 -28.06 -5.38
N LEU A 519 -15.40 -27.03 -4.59
CA LEU A 519 -14.05 -26.56 -4.30
C LEU A 519 -13.55 -27.04 -2.93
N PHE A 520 -14.38 -26.89 -1.90
CA PHE A 520 -13.92 -26.94 -0.52
C PHE A 520 -14.36 -28.21 0.20
N ALA A 521 -13.44 -28.79 0.96
CA ALA A 521 -13.68 -29.88 1.89
C ALA A 521 -13.14 -29.52 3.29
N SER A 522 -13.79 -30.05 4.32
CA SER A 522 -13.31 -29.97 5.70
C SER A 522 -12.12 -30.92 5.93
N ASN A 523 -11.62 -30.96 7.17
CA ASN A 523 -10.48 -31.79 7.57
C ASN A 523 -9.25 -31.53 6.68
N GLU A 524 -8.84 -30.26 6.57
CA GLU A 524 -7.69 -29.85 5.76
C GLU A 524 -7.80 -30.22 4.26
N GLY A 525 -9.02 -30.40 3.75
CA GLY A 525 -9.29 -30.83 2.39
C GLY A 525 -9.44 -32.35 2.20
N TYR A 526 -9.33 -33.15 3.27
CA TYR A 526 -9.36 -34.62 3.17
C TYR A 526 -10.75 -35.26 3.32
N ALA A 527 -11.75 -34.53 3.81
CA ALA A 527 -13.05 -35.11 4.18
C ALA A 527 -13.77 -35.85 3.01
N ALA A 528 -13.69 -35.33 1.79
CA ALA A 528 -14.32 -35.98 0.64
C ALA A 528 -13.67 -37.34 0.29
N TYR A 529 -12.34 -37.44 0.42
CA TYR A 529 -11.61 -38.69 0.26
C TYR A 529 -12.00 -39.70 1.33
N GLU A 530 -12.12 -39.27 2.59
CA GLU A 530 -12.52 -40.12 3.70
C GLU A 530 -13.96 -40.66 3.55
N LEU A 531 -14.89 -39.82 3.09
CA LEU A 531 -16.27 -40.23 2.81
C LEU A 531 -16.34 -41.26 1.68
N LEU A 532 -15.64 -41.00 0.56
CA LEU A 532 -15.56 -41.91 -0.57
C LEU A 532 -14.93 -43.25 -0.17
N ALA A 533 -13.82 -43.21 0.55
CA ALA A 533 -13.14 -44.40 1.07
C ALA A 533 -14.04 -45.22 1.99
N ALA A 534 -14.78 -44.57 2.90
CA ALA A 534 -15.70 -45.24 3.80
C ALA A 534 -16.86 -45.91 3.04
N SER A 535 -17.42 -45.26 2.02
CA SER A 535 -18.48 -45.83 1.18
C SER A 535 -17.98 -47.03 0.37
N LEU A 536 -16.80 -46.92 -0.25
CA LEU A 536 -16.17 -48.02 -0.99
C LEU A 536 -15.81 -49.20 -0.07
N LEU A 537 -15.34 -48.95 1.15
CA LEU A 537 -15.05 -50.00 2.11
C LEU A 537 -16.32 -50.75 2.54
N ARG A 538 -17.44 -50.04 2.75
CA ARG A 538 -18.74 -50.67 3.05
C ARG A 538 -19.25 -51.50 1.88
N ASP A 539 -19.09 -50.99 0.65
CA ASP A 539 -19.39 -51.72 -0.58
C ASP A 539 -18.61 -53.04 -0.63
N LEU A 540 -17.27 -52.98 -0.57
CA LEU A 540 -16.38 -54.14 -0.66
C LEU A 540 -16.52 -55.16 0.48
N ARG A 541 -17.10 -54.77 1.62
CA ARG A 541 -17.41 -55.68 2.74
C ARG A 541 -18.74 -56.43 2.58
N GLY A 542 -19.51 -56.16 1.53
CA GLY A 542 -20.72 -56.93 1.22
C GLY A 542 -21.88 -56.69 2.18
N GLN A 543 -21.95 -55.53 2.84
CA GLN A 543 -23.09 -55.15 3.70
C GLN A 543 -24.33 -54.70 2.90
N GLY A 544 -24.43 -55.07 1.61
CA GLY A 544 -25.53 -54.76 0.71
C GLY A 544 -25.75 -55.87 -0.34
N PRO A 545 -26.89 -55.83 -1.09
CA PRO A 545 -27.33 -56.95 -1.93
C PRO A 545 -26.48 -57.23 -3.20
N ARG A 546 -25.42 -56.46 -3.49
CA ARG A 546 -24.33 -56.74 -4.47
C ARG A 546 -23.39 -55.53 -4.58
N TYR A 547 -22.10 -55.77 -4.82
CA TYR A 547 -21.03 -54.74 -4.91
C TYR A 547 -21.22 -53.72 -6.06
N VAL A 548 -20.97 -52.44 -5.77
CA VAL A 548 -20.86 -51.33 -6.72
C VAL A 548 -19.60 -51.50 -7.57
N MET A 549 -18.47 -51.84 -6.97
CA MET A 549 -17.21 -52.09 -7.68
C MET A 549 -16.90 -53.59 -7.81
N GLY A 550 -16.60 -54.05 -9.03
CA GLY A 550 -16.24 -55.44 -9.28
C GLY A 550 -14.77 -55.78 -8.93
N LYS A 551 -14.46 -57.08 -8.85
CA LYS A 551 -13.06 -57.55 -8.77
C LYS A 551 -12.26 -57.04 -9.98
N GLY A 552 -11.06 -56.50 -9.76
CA GLY A 552 -10.23 -55.95 -10.83
C GLY A 552 -10.71 -54.59 -11.35
N ALA A 553 -11.73 -53.99 -10.72
CA ALA A 553 -12.10 -52.62 -11.01
C ALA A 553 -11.03 -51.64 -10.52
N HIS A 554 -10.94 -50.49 -11.17
CA HIS A 554 -9.96 -49.47 -10.83
C HIS A 554 -10.64 -48.21 -10.29
N ILE A 555 -9.97 -47.56 -9.35
CA ILE A 555 -10.41 -46.32 -8.71
C ILE A 555 -9.35 -45.26 -8.99
N ILE A 556 -9.76 -44.19 -9.67
CA ILE A 556 -8.89 -43.16 -10.21
C ILE A 556 -9.31 -41.83 -9.64
N LEU A 557 -8.44 -41.21 -8.84
CA LEU A 557 -8.76 -40.04 -8.04
C LEU A 557 -7.88 -38.86 -8.44
N GLU A 558 -8.48 -37.69 -8.64
CA GLU A 558 -7.74 -36.43 -8.63
C GLU A 558 -7.30 -36.10 -7.20
N ILE A 559 -6.12 -35.52 -7.05
CA ILE A 559 -5.60 -35.03 -5.78
C ILE A 559 -5.10 -33.59 -5.85
N GLY A 560 -5.18 -32.88 -4.73
CA GLY A 560 -4.45 -31.62 -4.55
C GLY A 560 -2.93 -31.86 -4.49
N SER A 561 -2.14 -30.90 -4.96
CA SER A 561 -0.68 -30.98 -4.93
C SER A 561 -0.18 -31.24 -3.50
N GLY A 562 0.60 -32.31 -3.32
CA GLY A 562 1.18 -32.69 -2.02
C GLY A 562 0.28 -33.55 -1.13
N MET A 563 -0.95 -33.90 -1.56
CA MET A 563 -1.86 -34.74 -0.78
C MET A 563 -1.62 -36.25 -0.96
N GLY A 564 -0.79 -36.64 -1.93
CA GLY A 564 -0.68 -38.01 -2.43
C GLY A 564 -0.45 -39.08 -1.38
N GLN A 565 0.49 -38.86 -0.45
CA GLN A 565 0.78 -39.85 0.59
C GLN A 565 -0.43 -40.08 1.51
N ARG A 566 -1.05 -39.00 2.00
CA ARG A 566 -2.19 -39.10 2.92
C ARG A 566 -3.42 -39.70 2.24
N VAL A 567 -3.65 -39.40 0.96
CA VAL A 567 -4.73 -40.05 0.19
C VAL A 567 -4.45 -41.54 0.00
N ARG A 568 -3.20 -41.95 -0.29
CA ARG A 568 -2.82 -43.38 -0.32
C ARG A 568 -3.10 -44.07 1.02
N ASP A 569 -2.81 -43.40 2.14
CA ASP A 569 -3.07 -43.96 3.47
C ASP A 569 -4.58 -44.13 3.76
N ILE A 570 -5.42 -43.20 3.28
CA ILE A 570 -6.90 -43.28 3.36
C ILE A 570 -7.41 -44.50 2.57
N PHE A 571 -6.87 -44.73 1.38
CA PHE A 571 -7.27 -45.80 0.46
C PHE A 571 -6.43 -47.08 0.59
N LYS A 572 -5.69 -47.27 1.68
CA LYS A 572 -4.76 -48.40 1.90
C LYS A 572 -5.38 -49.80 1.83
N PHE A 573 -6.70 -49.90 1.82
CA PHE A 573 -7.43 -51.16 1.64
C PHE A 573 -7.55 -51.58 0.16
N LEU A 574 -7.08 -50.74 -0.77
CA LEU A 574 -6.96 -51.02 -2.19
C LEU A 574 -5.48 -51.21 -2.56
N SER A 575 -5.21 -51.89 -3.67
CA SER A 575 -3.87 -51.95 -4.25
C SER A 575 -3.55 -50.62 -4.93
N PHE A 576 -2.44 -49.98 -4.56
CA PHE A 576 -1.96 -48.79 -5.25
C PHE A 576 -1.14 -49.19 -6.48
N GLU A 577 -1.54 -48.70 -7.67
CA GLU A 577 -0.88 -49.04 -8.93
C GLU A 577 0.15 -47.98 -9.33
N CYS A 578 -0.28 -46.72 -9.46
CA CYS A 578 0.59 -45.64 -9.87
C CYS A 578 0.06 -44.25 -9.51
N ALA A 579 0.95 -43.26 -9.60
CA ALA A 579 0.61 -41.85 -9.53
C ALA A 579 1.07 -41.15 -10.81
N LEU A 580 0.17 -40.37 -11.42
CA LEU A 580 0.45 -39.61 -12.63
C LEU A 580 0.54 -38.13 -12.32
N LYS A 581 1.42 -37.45 -13.07
CA LYS A 581 1.62 -36.02 -12.99
C LYS A 581 0.81 -35.29 -14.05
N ASP A 582 0.30 -34.12 -13.70
CA ASP A 582 -0.30 -33.22 -14.67
C ASP A 582 0.76 -32.55 -15.57
N LYS A 583 0.30 -31.77 -16.57
CA LYS A 583 1.16 -30.98 -17.47
C LYS A 583 2.08 -29.99 -16.73
N GLN A 584 1.79 -29.67 -15.47
CA GLN A 584 2.58 -28.76 -14.63
C GLN A 584 3.62 -29.51 -13.78
N GLY A 585 3.65 -30.85 -13.85
CA GLY A 585 4.63 -31.69 -13.14
C GLY A 585 4.23 -32.06 -11.71
N SER A 586 3.02 -31.68 -11.27
CA SER A 586 2.48 -32.00 -9.95
C SER A 586 1.81 -33.36 -9.97
N GLU A 587 2.01 -34.16 -8.91
CA GLU A 587 1.23 -35.40 -8.72
C GLU A 587 -0.25 -35.04 -8.60
N ARG A 588 -1.08 -35.53 -9.53
CA ARG A 588 -2.45 -35.07 -9.71
C ARG A 588 -3.46 -36.21 -9.75
N CYS A 589 -3.04 -37.40 -10.17
CA CYS A 589 -3.94 -38.54 -10.33
C CYS A 589 -3.35 -39.77 -9.63
N LEU A 590 -4.13 -40.43 -8.80
CA LEU A 590 -3.79 -41.70 -8.17
C LEU A 590 -4.66 -42.81 -8.76
N VAL A 591 -4.05 -43.94 -9.10
CA VAL A 591 -4.73 -45.13 -9.61
C VAL A 591 -4.61 -46.25 -8.60
N PHE A 592 -5.76 -46.82 -8.22
CA PHE A 592 -5.88 -47.97 -7.34
C PHE A 592 -6.64 -49.10 -8.04
N ALA A 593 -6.39 -50.34 -7.62
CA ALA A 593 -7.11 -51.53 -8.06
C ALA A 593 -7.80 -52.24 -6.88
N VAL A 594 -9.00 -52.75 -7.14
CA VAL A 594 -9.76 -53.58 -6.21
C VAL A 594 -9.23 -55.02 -6.28
N THR A 595 -8.44 -55.40 -5.27
CA THR A 595 -7.94 -56.77 -5.06
C THR A 595 -8.94 -57.61 -4.25
N GLU A 596 -8.69 -58.93 -4.10
CA GLU A 596 -9.57 -59.79 -3.28
C GLU A 596 -9.77 -59.22 -1.86
N PRO A 597 -10.96 -59.37 -1.26
CA PRO A 597 -11.14 -59.02 0.14
C PRO A 597 -10.18 -59.88 0.96
N CYS A 598 -9.23 -59.25 1.65
CA CYS A 598 -8.42 -59.96 2.62
C CYS A 598 -9.38 -60.55 3.66
N ALA A 599 -9.43 -61.88 3.76
CA ALA A 599 -10.23 -62.61 4.74
C ALA A 599 -9.88 -62.22 6.19
N ASP A 600 -8.79 -61.48 6.40
CA ASP A 600 -8.24 -61.17 7.72
C ASP A 600 -8.65 -59.82 8.32
N VAL A 601 -9.61 -59.08 7.73
CA VAL A 601 -10.21 -57.88 8.37
C VAL A 601 -11.59 -58.18 8.97
N VAL A 602 -11.85 -59.45 9.32
CA VAL A 602 -13.10 -59.89 10.01
C VAL A 602 -12.94 -59.93 11.54
N SER A 603 -11.84 -59.43 12.09
CA SER A 603 -11.72 -59.26 13.55
C SER A 603 -10.95 -58.00 13.94
N LYS A 604 -11.67 -56.87 13.99
CA LYS A 604 -11.53 -55.83 15.03
C LYS A 604 -12.53 -54.70 14.84
#